data_AF-A0AAW1J7N0-F1
#
_entry.id   AF-A0AAW1J7N0-F1
#
_cell.length_a   1.000
_cell.length_b   1.000
_cell.length_c   1.000
_cell.angle_alpha   90.00
_cell.angle_beta   90.00
_cell.angle_gamma   90.00
#
_symmetry.space_group_name_H-M   'P 1'
#
loop_
_entity.id
_entity.type
_entity.pdbx_description
1 polymer ?
#
loop_
_entity_poly.entity_id
_entity_poly.type
_entity_poly.pdbx_seq_one_letter_code
_entity_poly.pdbx_strand_id
1 'polypeptide(L)'
;MTRRRITIPFYPLLTQITEFLHFPEPVYQLLDESTNNALAYVYVGGEAETIGESCEKASQKAVRDLIKKNSVHVEDITSTRILALKKCADLYRLKRDELENLEKGKAKKQGGNGILDRNSVPCVCVDYLSIVRTIFRNIETQSTPIETVECAPGQFVSLLTITPFNRVNLEECMFSDPFPGLVAAKQNLAKKIIAYLVPLYNIEVIDANYGAQNSTYSSVVCALERESYLTARERILGIKELMEPSVLLVEQDCVTPRPASYQIPTINSPPLPPKKRKYNIASDVHSAVGASGTKAPNYFSVPEELEMVFKRTKK
;
A
#
# COMPACT_ATOMS: atom_id res chain seq x y z
N MET A 1 -11.79 1.31 -12.83
CA MET A 1 -12.54 0.95 -11.61
C MET A 1 -12.33 2.05 -10.58
N THR A 2 -13.39 2.67 -10.08
CA THR A 2 -13.30 3.70 -9.04
C THR A 2 -12.88 3.08 -7.71
N ARG A 3 -11.87 3.65 -7.06
CA ARG A 3 -11.34 3.15 -5.79
C ARG A 3 -12.37 3.34 -4.68
N ARG A 4 -12.69 2.28 -3.92
CA ARG A 4 -13.65 2.37 -2.80
C ARG A 4 -12.98 3.03 -1.60
N ARG A 5 -13.52 4.15 -1.13
CA ARG A 5 -13.00 4.88 0.03
C ARG A 5 -13.68 4.43 1.31
N ILE A 6 -12.89 4.13 2.34
CA ILE A 6 -13.36 3.76 3.67
C ILE A 6 -12.68 4.65 4.69
N THR A 7 -13.47 5.37 5.48
CA THR A 7 -12.96 6.22 6.56
C THR A 7 -12.88 5.41 7.85
N ILE A 8 -11.79 5.54 8.60
CA ILE A 8 -11.71 4.91 9.93
C ILE A 8 -12.70 5.59 10.90
N PRO A 9 -13.19 4.90 11.94
CA PRO A 9 -13.96 5.55 12.99
C PRO A 9 -13.09 6.58 13.73
N PHE A 10 -13.43 7.86 13.63
CA PHE A 10 -12.73 8.96 14.29
C PHE A 10 -13.30 9.24 15.68
N TYR A 11 -14.56 8.91 15.95
CA TYR A 11 -15.14 9.06 17.28
C TYR A 11 -14.33 8.33 18.36
N PRO A 12 -14.02 7.02 18.25
CA PRO A 12 -13.25 6.31 19.29
C PRO A 12 -11.81 6.82 19.38
N LEU A 13 -11.23 7.23 18.24
CA LEU A 13 -9.89 7.78 18.19
C LEU A 13 -9.80 9.14 18.92
N LEU A 14 -10.83 9.98 18.80
CA LEU A 14 -10.90 11.24 19.52
C LEU A 14 -10.88 11.00 21.04
N THR A 15 -11.71 10.07 21.53
CA THR A 15 -11.74 9.70 22.96
C THR A 15 -10.36 9.26 23.46
N GLN A 16 -9.66 8.40 22.70
CA GLN A 16 -8.32 7.94 23.07
C GLN A 16 -7.30 9.08 23.10
N ILE A 17 -7.34 10.00 22.14
CA ILE A 17 -6.43 11.16 22.10
C ILE A 17 -6.72 12.09 23.28
N THR A 18 -7.98 12.35 23.60
CA THR A 18 -8.34 13.25 24.70
C THR A 18 -7.99 12.64 26.05
N GLU A 19 -8.17 11.33 26.23
CA GLU A 19 -7.72 10.61 27.42
C GLU A 19 -6.19 10.68 27.54
N PHE A 20 -5.47 10.42 26.44
CA PHE A 20 -4.02 10.51 26.37
C PHE A 20 -3.48 11.92 26.71
N LEU A 21 -4.19 12.97 26.30
CA LEU A 21 -3.85 14.36 26.60
C LEU A 21 -4.40 14.85 27.96
N HIS A 22 -5.09 13.99 28.72
CA HIS A 22 -5.80 14.34 29.95
C HIS A 22 -6.80 15.50 29.78
N PHE A 23 -7.44 15.59 28.61
CA PHE A 23 -8.53 16.52 28.35
C PHE A 23 -9.88 15.94 28.81
N PRO A 24 -10.89 16.78 29.09
CA PRO A 24 -12.24 16.31 29.39
C PRO A 24 -12.78 15.46 28.25
N GLU A 25 -13.70 14.53 28.52
CA GLU A 25 -14.29 13.67 27.50
C GLU A 25 -14.98 14.48 26.37
N PRO A 26 -14.96 13.99 25.12
CA PRO A 26 -15.63 14.66 24.01
C PRO A 26 -17.14 14.73 24.21
N VAL A 27 -17.67 15.95 24.25
CA VAL A 27 -19.11 16.20 24.29
C VAL A 27 -19.61 16.50 22.89
N TYR A 28 -20.69 15.82 22.50
CA TYR A 28 -21.37 16.02 21.22
C TYR A 28 -22.70 16.75 21.44
N GLN A 29 -22.93 17.80 20.66
CA GLN A 29 -24.16 18.59 20.71
C GLN A 29 -24.75 18.69 19.31
N LEU A 30 -26.07 18.57 19.22
CA LEU A 30 -26.80 18.79 17.97
C LEU A 30 -27.01 20.31 17.80
N LEU A 31 -26.51 20.85 16.69
CA LEU A 31 -26.66 22.28 16.36
C LEU A 31 -27.95 22.56 15.61
N ASP A 32 -28.32 21.65 14.71
CA ASP A 32 -29.50 21.77 13.88
C ASP A 32 -30.05 20.38 13.53
N GLU A 33 -31.27 20.12 14.00
CA GLU A 33 -32.01 18.89 13.74
C GLU A 33 -32.39 18.74 12.27
N SER A 34 -32.64 19.84 11.56
CA SER A 34 -33.11 19.81 10.17
C SER A 34 -32.01 19.41 9.18
N THR A 35 -30.75 19.66 9.52
CA THR A 35 -29.57 19.35 8.70
C THR A 35 -28.70 18.24 9.30
N ASN A 36 -29.15 17.60 10.39
CA ASN A 36 -28.39 16.60 11.16
C ASN A 36 -26.98 17.08 11.54
N ASN A 37 -26.82 18.38 11.79
CA ASN A 37 -25.51 18.99 12.01
C ASN A 37 -25.12 18.92 13.48
N ALA A 38 -24.03 18.21 13.75
CA ALA A 38 -23.49 17.98 15.08
C ALA A 38 -22.15 18.69 15.31
N LEU A 39 -21.89 19.02 16.57
CA LEU A 39 -20.68 19.64 17.08
C LEU A 39 -19.97 18.67 18.02
N ALA A 40 -18.66 18.54 17.90
CA ALA A 40 -17.79 17.86 18.88
C ALA A 40 -16.82 18.89 19.48
N TYR A 41 -16.91 19.17 20.78
CA TYR A 41 -16.29 20.34 21.41
C TYR A 41 -16.63 21.66 20.69
N VAL A 42 -15.70 22.18 19.87
CA VAL A 42 -15.82 23.41 19.08
C VAL A 42 -15.80 23.11 17.57
N TYR A 43 -15.76 21.84 17.17
CA TYR A 43 -15.64 21.42 15.78
C TYR A 43 -17.00 21.04 15.22
N VAL A 44 -17.43 21.78 14.20
CA VAL A 44 -18.70 21.53 13.50
C VAL A 44 -18.52 20.44 12.46
N GLY A 45 -19.35 19.40 12.50
CA GLY A 45 -19.36 18.30 11.53
C GLY A 45 -19.88 18.72 10.16
N GLY A 46 -20.88 19.61 10.16
CA GLY A 46 -21.58 20.08 8.97
C GLY A 46 -22.75 19.17 8.61
N GLU A 47 -23.51 19.57 7.60
CA GLU A 47 -24.67 18.81 7.12
C GLU A 47 -24.29 17.38 6.70
N ALA A 48 -25.15 16.43 7.06
CA ALA A 48 -24.96 15.00 6.78
C ALA A 48 -26.30 14.27 6.68
N GLU A 49 -26.29 13.05 6.11
CA GLU A 49 -27.50 12.24 5.99
C GLU A 49 -27.98 11.73 7.35
N THR A 50 -27.04 11.54 8.28
CA THR A 50 -27.32 11.14 9.65
C THR A 50 -26.50 11.94 10.66
N ILE A 51 -27.02 12.08 11.88
CA ILE A 51 -26.30 12.72 13.00
C ILE A 51 -24.96 12.03 13.25
N GLY A 52 -24.92 10.69 13.15
CA GLY A 52 -23.70 9.91 13.33
C GLY A 52 -22.59 10.29 12.34
N GLU A 53 -22.93 10.51 11.07
CA GLU A 53 -21.96 10.98 10.07
C GLU A 53 -21.45 12.39 10.36
N SER A 54 -22.33 13.30 10.79
CA SER A 54 -21.88 14.63 11.19
C SER A 54 -20.97 14.55 12.41
N CYS A 55 -21.28 13.71 13.40
CA CYS A 55 -20.41 13.48 14.55
C CYS A 55 -19.03 12.98 14.10
N GLU A 56 -18.96 11.98 13.22
CA GLU A 56 -17.68 11.47 12.69
C GLU A 56 -16.87 12.55 11.94
N LYS A 57 -17.53 13.41 11.15
CA LYS A 57 -16.87 14.57 10.49
C LYS A 57 -16.32 15.55 11.52
N ALA A 58 -17.08 15.83 12.58
CA ALA A 58 -16.65 16.70 13.67
C ALA A 58 -15.44 16.10 14.40
N SER A 59 -15.50 14.81 14.74
CA SER A 59 -14.41 14.07 15.38
C SER A 59 -13.16 14.05 14.51
N GLN A 60 -13.29 13.84 13.20
CA GLN A 60 -12.17 13.86 12.27
C GLN A 60 -11.44 15.21 12.27
N LYS A 61 -12.19 16.33 12.27
CA LYS A 61 -11.60 17.68 12.34
C LYS A 61 -10.89 17.88 13.68
N ALA A 62 -11.52 17.48 14.78
CA ALA A 62 -10.96 17.58 16.12
C ALA A 62 -9.65 16.77 16.26
N VAL A 63 -9.64 15.51 15.82
CA VAL A 63 -8.48 14.62 15.85
C VAL A 63 -7.31 15.23 15.08
N ARG A 64 -7.53 15.69 13.85
CA ARG A 64 -6.47 16.29 13.02
C ARG A 64 -5.88 17.54 13.66
N ASP A 65 -6.72 18.39 14.24
CA ASP A 65 -6.26 19.59 14.93
C ASP A 65 -5.47 19.25 16.21
N LEU A 66 -5.94 18.30 17.01
CA LEU A 66 -5.25 17.85 18.23
C LEU A 66 -3.90 17.21 17.93
N ILE A 67 -3.82 16.35 16.90
CA ILE A 67 -2.55 15.77 16.42
C ILE A 67 -1.58 16.88 16.06
N LYS A 68 -2.02 17.86 15.27
CA LYS A 68 -1.17 18.96 14.81
C LYS A 68 -0.72 19.88 15.94
N LYS A 69 -1.63 20.27 16.85
CA LYS A 69 -1.33 21.22 17.94
C LYS A 69 -0.47 20.60 19.04
N ASN A 70 -0.68 19.33 19.37
CA ASN A 70 -0.03 18.68 20.51
C ASN A 70 1.06 17.69 20.08
N SER A 71 1.37 17.59 18.78
CA SER A 71 2.35 16.64 18.23
C SER A 71 2.09 15.19 18.63
N VAL A 72 0.82 14.79 18.75
CA VAL A 72 0.43 13.42 19.11
C VAL A 72 0.78 12.49 17.95
N HIS A 73 1.52 11.42 18.24
CA HIS A 73 1.76 10.39 17.25
C HIS A 73 0.61 9.40 17.23
N VAL A 74 -0.05 9.23 16.08
CA VAL A 74 -1.08 8.20 15.90
C VAL A 74 -0.52 7.05 15.09
N GLU A 75 -0.51 5.85 15.69
CA GLU A 75 -0.22 4.61 14.99
C GLU A 75 -1.48 4.18 14.23
N ASP A 76 -1.43 4.28 12.89
CA ASP A 76 -2.48 3.92 11.96
C ASP A 76 -1.91 3.17 10.75
N ILE A 77 -2.71 2.97 9.70
CA ILE A 77 -2.30 2.19 8.53
C ILE A 77 -1.22 2.94 7.75
N THR A 78 -1.42 4.24 7.54
CA THR A 78 -0.46 5.12 6.85
C THR A 78 0.86 5.19 7.60
N SER A 79 0.86 5.38 8.93
CA SER A 79 2.11 5.44 9.70
C SER A 79 2.82 4.08 9.78
N THR A 80 2.07 2.97 9.87
CA THR A 80 2.65 1.62 9.76
C THR A 80 3.34 1.40 8.42
N ARG A 81 2.70 1.84 7.32
CA ARG A 81 3.27 1.74 5.97
C ARG A 81 4.54 2.60 5.82
N ILE A 82 4.51 3.83 6.33
CA ILE A 82 5.69 4.73 6.35
C ILE A 82 6.84 4.08 7.10
N LEU A 83 6.58 3.51 8.28
CA LEU A 83 7.60 2.83 9.08
C LEU A 83 8.19 1.62 8.36
N ALA A 84 7.35 0.82 7.69
CA ALA A 84 7.81 -0.31 6.88
C ALA A 84 8.73 0.14 5.74
N LEU A 85 8.34 1.19 4.99
CA LEU A 85 9.15 1.76 3.91
C LEU A 85 10.51 2.28 4.43
N LYS A 86 10.52 2.98 5.57
CA LYS A 86 11.76 3.45 6.20
C LYS A 86 12.67 2.28 6.57
N LYS A 87 12.12 1.23 7.19
CA LYS A 87 12.86 -0.01 7.51
C LYS A 87 13.45 -0.67 6.28
N CYS A 88 12.69 -0.74 5.19
CA CYS A 88 13.17 -1.28 3.92
C CYS A 88 14.31 -0.43 3.35
N ALA A 89 14.19 0.91 3.36
CA ALA A 89 15.24 1.81 2.91
C ALA A 89 16.55 1.61 3.71
N ASP A 90 16.44 1.55 5.05
CA ASP A 90 17.58 1.33 5.95
C ASP A 90 18.26 -0.02 5.65
N LEU A 91 17.49 -1.07 5.37
CA LEU A 91 18.02 -2.39 5.00
C LEU A 91 18.76 -2.36 3.65
N TYR A 92 18.22 -1.69 2.63
CA TYR A 92 18.89 -1.57 1.34
C TYR A 92 20.20 -0.78 1.46
N ARG A 93 20.19 0.32 2.23
CA ARG A 93 21.40 1.09 2.54
C ARG A 93 22.45 0.21 3.22
N LEU A 94 22.06 -0.56 4.24
CA LEU A 94 22.99 -1.47 4.93
C LEU A 94 23.59 -2.50 3.97
N LYS A 95 22.77 -3.12 3.10
CA LYS A 95 23.25 -4.07 2.11
C LYS A 95 24.19 -3.45 1.08
N ARG A 96 23.92 -2.21 0.64
CA ARG A 96 24.82 -1.46 -0.25
C ARG A 96 26.17 -1.21 0.43
N ASP A 97 26.15 -0.73 1.67
CA ASP A 97 27.36 -0.43 2.42
C ASP A 97 28.19 -1.71 2.65
N GLU A 98 27.55 -2.86 2.89
CA GLU A 98 28.22 -4.16 2.95
C GLU A 98 28.94 -4.50 1.63
N LEU A 99 28.27 -4.32 0.48
CA LEU A 99 28.87 -4.55 -0.83
C LEU A 99 30.05 -3.61 -1.10
N GLU A 100 29.88 -2.31 -0.86
CA GLU A 100 30.97 -1.34 -1.07
C GLU A 100 32.17 -1.58 -0.14
N ASN A 101 31.94 -2.10 1.07
CA ASN A 101 33.01 -2.49 1.96
C ASN A 101 33.77 -3.72 1.44
N LEU A 102 33.07 -4.69 0.83
CA LEU A 102 33.70 -5.84 0.16
C LEU A 102 34.61 -5.37 -0.98
N GLU A 103 34.14 -4.44 -1.81
CA GLU A 103 34.94 -3.88 -2.89
C GLU A 103 36.20 -3.16 -2.38
N LYS A 104 36.09 -2.44 -1.26
CA LYS A 104 37.20 -1.73 -0.61
C LYS A 104 38.13 -2.66 0.19
N GLY A 105 37.91 -3.98 0.15
CA GLY A 105 38.70 -4.97 0.91
C GLY A 105 38.57 -4.85 2.44
N LYS A 106 37.53 -4.16 2.93
CA LYS A 106 37.31 -3.99 4.38
C LYS A 106 36.60 -5.24 4.92
N ALA A 107 37.10 -5.77 6.03
CA ALA A 107 36.47 -6.89 6.71
C ALA A 107 35.01 -6.56 7.05
N LYS A 108 34.13 -7.56 6.94
CA LYS A 108 32.73 -7.47 7.31
C LYS A 108 32.65 -7.02 8.76
N LYS A 109 32.31 -5.76 9.01
CA LYS A 109 31.88 -5.34 10.34
C LYS A 109 30.63 -6.18 10.61
N GLN A 110 30.66 -7.05 11.63
CA GLN A 110 29.44 -7.60 12.18
C GLN A 110 28.56 -6.39 12.44
N GLY A 111 27.46 -6.28 11.70
CA GLY A 111 26.52 -5.19 11.85
C GLY A 111 26.10 -5.17 13.30
N GLY A 112 26.66 -4.24 14.09
CA GLY A 112 26.03 -3.88 15.34
C GLY A 112 24.60 -3.57 14.99
N ASN A 113 23.65 -4.12 15.76
CA ASN A 113 22.21 -3.95 15.61
C ASN A 113 21.85 -2.45 15.60
N GLY A 114 22.14 -1.76 14.50
CA GLY A 114 21.76 -0.39 14.22
C GLY A 114 20.36 -0.42 13.67
N ILE A 115 19.43 -1.03 14.40
CA ILE A 115 18.02 -0.98 14.08
C ILE A 115 17.28 -0.41 15.28
N LEU A 116 17.09 0.90 15.11
CA LEU A 116 15.94 1.68 15.53
C LEU A 116 15.85 1.88 17.02
N ASP A 117 16.36 3.04 17.41
CA ASP A 117 15.91 3.83 18.53
C ASP A 117 14.43 3.56 18.82
N ARG A 118 14.17 2.68 19.79
CA ARG A 118 12.86 2.44 20.40
C ARG A 118 12.57 3.58 21.37
N ASN A 119 12.81 4.81 20.95
CA ASN A 119 12.21 5.94 21.61
C ASN A 119 10.71 5.79 21.35
N SER A 120 10.04 5.22 22.35
CA SER A 120 8.59 5.08 22.41
C SER A 120 8.04 6.50 22.50
N VAL A 121 8.00 7.18 21.36
CA VAL A 121 7.18 8.37 21.21
C VAL A 121 5.79 7.94 21.69
N PRO A 122 5.26 8.58 22.74
CA PRO A 122 3.93 8.26 23.23
C PRO A 122 2.96 8.28 22.04
N CYS A 123 2.31 7.16 21.78
CA CYS A 123 1.50 6.99 20.59
C CYS A 123 0.12 6.46 20.95
N VAL A 124 -0.88 6.99 20.25
CA VAL A 124 -2.26 6.50 20.29
C VAL A 124 -2.42 5.56 19.11
N CYS A 125 -2.88 4.33 19.37
CA CYS A 125 -3.02 3.30 18.33
C CYS A 125 -4.49 3.18 17.92
N VAL A 126 -4.76 3.27 16.62
CA VAL A 126 -6.14 3.09 16.13
C VAL A 126 -6.65 1.70 16.45
N ASP A 127 -7.96 1.58 16.69
CA ASP A 127 -8.58 0.26 16.85
C ASP A 127 -8.73 -0.43 15.50
N TYR A 128 -7.74 -1.24 15.12
CA TYR A 128 -7.74 -1.96 13.85
C TYR A 128 -8.90 -2.94 13.72
N LEU A 129 -9.43 -3.49 14.83
CA LEU A 129 -10.63 -4.34 14.78
C LEU A 129 -11.85 -3.55 14.30
N SER A 130 -12.01 -2.31 14.75
CA SER A 130 -13.09 -1.44 14.28
C SER A 130 -12.92 -1.05 12.81
N ILE A 131 -11.68 -0.91 12.33
CA ILE A 131 -11.41 -0.73 10.89
C ILE A 131 -11.81 -1.98 10.10
N VAL A 132 -11.45 -3.19 10.57
CA VAL A 132 -11.84 -4.46 9.92
C VAL A 132 -13.37 -4.58 9.84
N ARG A 133 -14.09 -4.28 10.94
CA ARG A 133 -15.57 -4.27 10.94
C ARG A 133 -16.13 -3.29 9.91
N THR A 134 -15.53 -2.11 9.81
CA THR A 134 -15.92 -1.10 8.83
C THR A 134 -15.69 -1.60 7.41
N ILE A 135 -14.56 -2.27 7.15
CA ILE A 135 -14.26 -2.89 5.86
C ILE A 135 -15.30 -3.96 5.53
N PHE A 136 -15.56 -4.92 6.43
CA PHE A 136 -16.53 -6.00 6.20
C PHE A 136 -17.96 -5.50 5.96
N ARG A 137 -18.37 -4.38 6.55
CA ARG A 137 -19.68 -3.75 6.23
C ARG A 137 -19.74 -3.18 4.81
N ASN A 138 -18.59 -2.85 4.23
CA ASN A 138 -18.48 -2.17 2.94
C ASN A 138 -18.01 -3.11 1.82
N ILE A 139 -17.78 -4.40 2.07
CA ILE A 139 -17.38 -5.37 1.05
C ILE A 139 -18.20 -6.64 1.16
N GLU A 140 -18.39 -7.31 0.03
CA GLU A 140 -19.01 -8.63 0.00
C GLU A 140 -17.94 -9.67 0.34
N THR A 141 -17.89 -10.08 1.59
CA THR A 141 -16.93 -11.09 2.10
C THR A 141 -17.56 -11.81 3.28
N GLN A 142 -17.35 -13.12 3.36
CA GLN A 142 -17.71 -13.90 4.53
C GLN A 142 -16.46 -14.14 5.38
N SER A 143 -16.64 -14.21 6.70
CA SER A 143 -15.56 -14.54 7.62
C SER A 143 -16.07 -15.38 8.78
N THR A 144 -15.22 -16.28 9.29
CA THR A 144 -15.49 -16.93 10.58
C THR A 144 -15.30 -15.94 11.73
N PRO A 145 -15.88 -16.21 12.92
CA PRO A 145 -15.54 -15.48 14.13
C PRO A 145 -14.05 -15.55 14.43
N ILE A 146 -13.51 -14.51 15.08
CA ILE A 146 -12.12 -14.52 15.55
C ILE A 146 -11.99 -15.51 16.70
N GLU A 147 -11.20 -16.54 16.49
CA GLU A 147 -10.78 -17.50 17.52
C GLU A 147 -9.46 -17.04 18.13
N THR A 148 -9.19 -17.37 19.39
CA THR A 148 -7.93 -17.03 20.05
C THR A 148 -7.53 -18.14 21.00
N VAL A 149 -6.29 -18.56 20.90
CA VAL A 149 -5.72 -19.68 21.65
C VAL A 149 -4.46 -19.20 22.35
N GLU A 150 -4.26 -19.63 23.59
CA GLU A 150 -3.00 -19.45 24.31
C GLU A 150 -2.02 -20.54 23.87
N CYS A 151 -0.94 -20.16 23.18
CA CYS A 151 0.04 -21.12 22.64
C CYS A 151 1.20 -21.40 23.62
N ALA A 152 1.43 -20.48 24.55
CA ALA A 152 2.38 -20.60 25.65
C ALA A 152 1.92 -19.67 26.79
N PRO A 153 2.41 -19.83 28.04
CA PRO A 153 1.96 -19.01 29.16
C PRO A 153 2.04 -17.50 28.87
N GLY A 154 0.88 -16.84 28.83
CA GLY A 154 0.73 -15.41 28.53
C GLY A 154 0.90 -15.02 27.06
N GLN A 155 1.09 -15.97 26.14
CA GLN A 155 1.24 -15.75 24.71
C GLN A 155 0.01 -16.24 23.94
N PHE A 156 -0.61 -15.35 23.19
CA PHE A 156 -1.86 -15.61 22.47
C PHE A 156 -1.65 -15.53 20.96
N VAL A 157 -2.33 -16.41 20.24
CA VAL A 157 -2.49 -16.38 18.78
C VAL A 157 -3.98 -16.27 18.47
N SER A 158 -4.34 -15.29 17.65
CA SER A 158 -5.70 -15.12 17.13
C SER A 158 -5.77 -15.52 15.67
N LEU A 159 -6.88 -16.13 15.23
CA LEU A 159 -7.08 -16.53 13.84
C LEU A 159 -8.52 -16.28 13.35
N LEU A 160 -8.70 -16.19 12.03
CA LEU A 160 -9.99 -16.30 11.36
C LEU A 160 -9.80 -16.76 9.90
N THR A 161 -10.87 -17.22 9.27
CA THR A 161 -10.91 -17.57 7.86
C THR A 161 -11.74 -16.55 7.09
N ILE A 162 -11.24 -16.11 5.94
CA ILE A 162 -11.90 -15.16 5.03
C ILE A 162 -12.26 -15.88 3.74
N THR A 163 -13.51 -15.72 3.29
CA THR A 163 -14.01 -16.23 2.01
C THR A 163 -14.46 -15.06 1.13
N PRO A 164 -13.62 -14.63 0.15
CA PRO A 164 -13.94 -13.56 -0.78
C PRO A 164 -15.08 -13.94 -1.75
N PHE A 165 -16.05 -13.06 -1.96
CA PHE A 165 -17.24 -13.36 -2.78
C PHE A 165 -16.92 -13.69 -4.25
N ASN A 166 -15.91 -13.02 -4.84
CA ASN A 166 -15.56 -13.18 -6.26
C ASN A 166 -14.50 -14.26 -6.55
N ARG A 167 -14.14 -15.09 -5.56
CA ARG A 167 -13.15 -16.16 -5.74
C ARG A 167 -13.70 -17.47 -5.22
N VAL A 168 -14.54 -18.10 -6.04
CA VAL A 168 -15.06 -19.45 -5.80
C VAL A 168 -13.86 -20.38 -5.52
N ASN A 169 -13.82 -20.95 -4.31
CA ASN A 169 -12.80 -21.89 -3.80
C ASN A 169 -11.48 -21.32 -3.25
N LEU A 170 -11.41 -20.03 -2.88
CA LEU A 170 -10.23 -19.51 -2.15
C LEU A 170 -10.62 -19.10 -0.74
N GLU A 171 -10.50 -20.01 0.22
CA GLU A 171 -10.55 -19.69 1.65
C GLU A 171 -9.14 -19.31 2.12
N GLU A 172 -8.99 -18.11 2.68
CA GLU A 172 -7.72 -17.66 3.23
C GLU A 172 -7.79 -17.69 4.76
N CYS A 173 -6.95 -18.51 5.38
CA CYS A 173 -6.80 -18.55 6.83
C CYS A 173 -5.73 -17.54 7.27
N MET A 174 -6.09 -16.64 8.18
CA MET A 174 -5.20 -15.61 8.70
C MET A 174 -4.95 -15.83 10.18
N PHE A 175 -3.70 -15.71 10.61
CA PHE A 175 -3.29 -15.86 12.01
C PHE A 175 -2.34 -14.73 12.45
N SER A 176 -2.47 -14.30 13.70
CA SER A 176 -1.52 -13.37 14.32
C SER A 176 -0.19 -14.06 14.60
N ASP A 177 0.85 -13.28 14.82
CA ASP A 177 2.04 -13.81 15.50
C ASP A 177 1.69 -14.04 17.00
N PRO A 178 2.50 -14.79 17.77
CA PRO A 178 2.32 -14.86 19.21
C PRO A 178 2.55 -13.50 19.88
N PHE A 179 1.57 -13.02 20.66
CA PHE A 179 1.67 -11.75 21.40
C PHE A 179 1.43 -11.93 22.90
N PRO A 180 2.12 -11.13 23.75
CA PRO A 180 1.75 -11.01 25.14
C PRO A 180 0.39 -10.29 25.25
N GLY A 181 -0.63 -11.05 25.63
CA GLY A 181 -1.99 -10.54 25.84
C GLY A 181 -2.94 -10.67 24.64
N LEU A 182 -4.21 -10.97 24.98
CA LEU A 182 -5.30 -11.22 24.03
C LEU A 182 -5.56 -10.03 23.09
N VAL A 183 -5.55 -8.81 23.60
CA VAL A 183 -5.87 -7.60 22.82
C VAL A 183 -4.81 -7.36 21.74
N ALA A 184 -3.52 -7.51 22.09
CA ALA A 184 -2.42 -7.33 21.15
C ALA A 184 -2.46 -8.37 20.01
N ALA A 185 -2.75 -9.63 20.33
CA ALA A 185 -2.91 -10.70 19.33
C ALA A 185 -4.03 -10.37 18.33
N LYS A 186 -5.20 -9.92 18.82
CA LYS A 186 -6.32 -9.54 17.95
C LYS A 186 -6.03 -8.29 17.11
N GLN A 187 -5.35 -7.28 17.65
CA GLN A 187 -4.94 -6.10 16.88
C GLN A 187 -3.92 -6.47 15.80
N ASN A 188 -2.96 -7.36 16.08
CA ASN A 188 -2.03 -7.86 15.07
C ASN A 188 -2.74 -8.64 13.96
N LEU A 189 -3.67 -9.53 14.32
CA LEU A 189 -4.51 -10.21 13.33
C LEU A 189 -5.27 -9.20 12.46
N ALA A 190 -5.88 -8.19 13.07
CA ALA A 190 -6.61 -7.15 12.34
C ALA A 190 -5.72 -6.39 11.34
N LYS A 191 -4.47 -6.06 11.71
CA LYS A 191 -3.49 -5.47 10.79
C LYS A 191 -3.23 -6.36 9.57
N LYS A 192 -3.06 -7.67 9.77
CA LYS A 192 -2.85 -8.64 8.68
C LYS A 192 -4.08 -8.74 7.76
N ILE A 193 -5.29 -8.77 8.33
CA ILE A 193 -6.55 -8.74 7.56
C ILE A 193 -6.62 -7.48 6.68
N ILE A 194 -6.35 -6.30 7.24
CA ILE A 194 -6.38 -5.03 6.51
C ILE A 194 -5.36 -5.06 5.37
N ALA A 195 -4.13 -5.51 5.65
CA ALA A 195 -3.08 -5.63 4.65
C ALA A 195 -3.46 -6.57 3.48
N TYR A 196 -4.31 -7.57 3.73
CA TYR A 196 -4.83 -8.48 2.71
C TYR A 196 -6.03 -7.90 1.94
N LEU A 197 -7.03 -7.38 2.64
CA LEU A 197 -8.28 -6.92 2.02
C LEU A 197 -8.11 -5.62 1.23
N VAL A 198 -7.29 -4.69 1.73
CA VAL A 198 -7.10 -3.38 1.09
C VAL A 198 -6.63 -3.49 -0.36
N PRO A 199 -5.56 -4.25 -0.69
CA PRO A 199 -5.17 -4.46 -2.07
C PRO A 199 -6.16 -5.36 -2.83
N LEU A 200 -6.69 -6.42 -2.19
CA LEU A 200 -7.60 -7.37 -2.85
C LEU A 200 -8.86 -6.70 -3.42
N TYR A 201 -9.41 -5.72 -2.69
CA TYR A 201 -10.63 -4.99 -3.09
C TYR A 201 -10.36 -3.57 -3.59
N ASN A 202 -9.08 -3.21 -3.80
CA ASN A 202 -8.67 -1.85 -4.19
C ASN A 202 -9.31 -0.77 -3.31
N ILE A 203 -9.17 -0.92 -2.00
CA ILE A 203 -9.70 0.02 -1.00
C ILE A 203 -8.71 1.16 -0.79
N GLU A 204 -9.23 2.36 -0.55
CA GLU A 204 -8.50 3.51 -0.02
C GLU A 204 -8.98 3.78 1.40
N VAL A 205 -8.10 3.63 2.38
CA VAL A 205 -8.44 3.90 3.78
C VAL A 205 -8.07 5.34 4.13
N ILE A 206 -9.04 6.11 4.61
CA ILE A 206 -8.87 7.48 5.11
C ILE A 206 -8.69 7.40 6.63
N ASP A 207 -7.42 7.34 7.06
CA ASP A 207 -7.01 7.34 8.46
C ASP A 207 -6.57 8.72 8.97
N ALA A 208 -6.04 8.77 10.20
CA ALA A 208 -5.69 10.02 10.86
C ALA A 208 -4.52 10.73 10.16
N ASN A 209 -3.55 9.96 9.68
CA ASN A 209 -2.40 10.44 8.92
C ASN A 209 -2.65 10.44 7.40
N TYR A 210 -3.89 10.26 6.93
CA TYR A 210 -4.20 10.24 5.51
C TYR A 210 -3.79 11.55 4.82
N GLY A 211 -3.13 11.43 3.67
CA GLY A 211 -2.61 12.57 2.93
C GLY A 211 -1.38 13.23 3.56
N ALA A 212 -0.79 12.63 4.60
CA ALA A 212 0.49 13.09 5.13
C ALA A 212 1.55 13.04 4.02
N GLN A 213 2.20 14.19 3.77
CA GLN A 213 3.25 14.37 2.76
C GLN A 213 4.39 13.34 2.90
N ASN A 214 4.63 12.85 4.13
CA ASN A 214 5.67 11.89 4.45
C ASN A 214 5.48 10.52 3.79
N SER A 215 4.26 10.14 3.40
CA SER A 215 3.96 8.83 2.81
C SER A 215 4.59 8.66 1.42
N THR A 216 4.39 9.64 0.54
CA THR A 216 5.02 9.66 -0.79
C THR A 216 6.53 9.74 -0.67
N TYR A 217 7.06 10.63 0.17
CA TYR A 217 8.50 10.79 0.37
C TYR A 217 9.18 9.49 0.82
N SER A 218 8.61 8.80 1.81
CA SER A 218 9.17 7.53 2.32
C SER A 218 9.20 6.43 1.26
N SER A 219 8.22 6.44 0.36
CA SER A 219 8.15 5.48 -0.74
C SER A 219 9.21 5.74 -1.81
N VAL A 220 9.48 7.02 -2.12
CA VAL A 220 10.55 7.43 -3.04
C VAL A 220 11.92 7.10 -2.46
N VAL A 221 12.18 7.45 -1.19
CA VAL A 221 13.45 7.12 -0.53
C VAL A 221 13.71 5.62 -0.52
N CYS A 222 12.70 4.80 -0.19
CA CYS A 222 12.85 3.35 -0.23
C CYS A 222 13.16 2.83 -1.64
N ALA A 223 12.56 3.40 -2.69
CA ALA A 223 12.86 3.03 -4.07
C ALA A 223 14.29 3.39 -4.46
N LEU A 224 14.73 4.62 -4.17
CA LEU A 224 16.09 5.08 -4.48
C LEU A 224 17.17 4.25 -3.77
N GLU A 225 16.97 3.91 -2.50
CA GLU A 225 17.93 3.04 -1.79
C GLU A 225 17.97 1.63 -2.38
N ARG A 226 16.82 1.09 -2.82
CA ARG A 226 16.76 -0.19 -3.54
C ARG A 226 17.55 -0.14 -4.85
N GLU A 227 17.33 0.88 -5.68
CA GLU A 227 18.02 1.05 -6.95
C GLU A 227 19.54 1.22 -6.76
N SER A 228 19.93 2.00 -5.76
CA SER A 228 21.33 2.19 -5.38
C SER A 228 22.00 0.88 -4.95
N TYR A 229 21.32 0.07 -4.13
CA TYR A 229 21.80 -1.27 -3.75
C TYR A 229 21.94 -2.19 -4.96
N LEU A 230 20.95 -2.25 -5.85
CA LEU A 230 20.99 -3.12 -7.03
C LEU A 230 22.12 -2.70 -7.99
N THR A 231 22.33 -1.40 -8.17
CA THR A 231 23.44 -0.87 -8.97
C THR A 231 24.79 -1.28 -8.39
N ALA A 232 24.96 -1.17 -7.07
CA ALA A 232 26.18 -1.63 -6.40
C ALA A 232 26.37 -3.15 -6.54
N ARG A 233 25.29 -3.93 -6.46
CA ARG A 233 25.30 -5.38 -6.61
C ARG A 233 25.68 -5.82 -8.02
N GLU A 234 25.13 -5.20 -9.07
CA GLU A 234 25.51 -5.48 -10.45
C GLU A 234 26.98 -5.15 -10.68
N ARG A 235 27.42 -3.98 -10.21
CA ARG A 235 28.81 -3.54 -10.36
C ARG A 235 29.83 -4.42 -9.65
N ILE A 236 29.55 -4.83 -8.41
CA ILE A 236 30.51 -5.55 -7.55
C ILE A 236 30.44 -7.06 -7.76
N LEU A 237 29.24 -7.62 -7.93
CA LEU A 237 29.03 -9.07 -8.05
C LEU A 237 28.77 -9.53 -9.48
N GLY A 238 28.57 -8.62 -10.45
CA GLY A 238 28.20 -8.97 -11.83
C GLY A 238 26.78 -9.54 -11.96
N ILE A 239 25.97 -9.49 -10.90
CA ILE A 239 24.61 -10.05 -10.90
C ILE A 239 23.64 -8.99 -11.39
N LYS A 240 23.14 -9.18 -12.62
CA LYS A 240 22.09 -8.35 -13.20
C LYS A 240 20.71 -8.89 -12.87
N GLU A 241 19.95 -8.16 -12.07
CA GLU A 241 18.52 -8.43 -11.88
C GLU A 241 17.70 -7.62 -12.88
N LEU A 242 16.63 -8.21 -13.42
CA LEU A 242 15.66 -7.48 -14.23
C LEU A 242 15.00 -6.42 -13.36
N MET A 243 15.28 -5.14 -13.65
CA MET A 243 14.59 -4.04 -12.99
C MET A 243 13.25 -3.80 -13.65
N GLU A 244 12.17 -4.02 -12.91
CA GLU A 244 10.96 -3.23 -13.14
C GLU A 244 11.16 -1.88 -12.46
N PRO A 245 11.10 -0.76 -13.21
CA PRO A 245 11.21 0.57 -12.61
C PRO A 245 10.14 0.74 -11.54
N SER A 246 10.51 1.33 -10.41
CA SER A 246 9.54 1.62 -9.35
C SER A 246 8.44 2.49 -9.94
N VAL A 247 7.18 2.03 -9.88
CA VAL A 247 5.99 2.75 -10.38
C VAL A 247 5.88 4.16 -9.79
N LEU A 248 6.55 4.41 -8.64
CA LEU A 248 6.60 5.70 -7.95
C LEU A 248 7.60 6.72 -8.54
N LEU A 249 8.57 6.26 -9.35
CA LEU A 249 9.48 7.12 -10.13
C LEU A 249 8.95 7.37 -11.55
N VAL A 250 7.83 6.74 -11.92
CA VAL A 250 7.08 7.07 -13.13
C VAL A 250 6.12 8.20 -12.77
N GLU A 251 6.67 9.36 -12.38
CA GLU A 251 5.96 10.60 -12.69
C GLU A 251 5.75 10.61 -14.21
N GLN A 252 4.51 10.78 -14.64
CA GLN A 252 4.13 10.89 -16.05
C GLN A 252 4.71 12.18 -16.64
N ASP A 253 6.01 12.21 -16.88
CA ASP A 253 6.60 13.19 -17.78
C ASP A 253 6.47 12.67 -19.21
N CYS A 254 5.70 13.43 -19.98
CA CYS A 254 5.46 13.37 -21.41
C CYS A 254 6.27 12.29 -22.14
N VAL A 255 5.58 11.21 -22.52
CA VAL A 255 6.06 10.35 -23.61
C VAL A 255 6.15 11.22 -24.86
N THR A 256 7.33 11.77 -25.16
CA THR A 256 7.69 11.97 -26.56
C THR A 256 8.14 10.60 -27.04
N PRO A 257 7.34 9.90 -27.86
CA PRO A 257 7.78 8.65 -28.42
C PRO A 257 8.98 8.99 -29.31
N ARG A 258 10.18 8.50 -28.97
CA ARG A 258 11.27 8.37 -29.95
C ARG A 258 11.38 6.93 -30.49
N PRO A 259 10.36 6.35 -31.15
CA PRO A 259 10.61 5.38 -32.20
C PRO A 259 11.34 6.08 -33.34
N ALA A 260 12.35 5.42 -33.91
CA ALA A 260 13.01 5.86 -35.14
C ALA A 260 12.03 6.08 -36.31
N SER A 261 10.81 5.52 -36.23
CA SER A 261 9.74 5.70 -37.22
C SER A 261 9.06 7.08 -37.19
N TYR A 262 9.29 7.91 -36.17
CA TYR A 262 8.74 9.28 -36.09
C TYR A 262 9.82 10.37 -36.03
N GLN A 263 11.10 10.02 -36.26
CA GLN A 263 12.10 11.04 -36.52
C GLN A 263 11.74 11.75 -37.82
N ILE A 264 11.52 13.07 -37.74
CA ILE A 264 11.52 13.93 -38.92
C ILE A 264 12.88 13.69 -39.60
N PRO A 265 12.92 13.20 -40.85
CA PRO A 265 14.19 12.92 -41.50
C PRO A 265 15.00 14.21 -41.52
N THR A 266 16.20 14.16 -40.94
CA THR A 266 17.13 15.28 -41.00
C THR A 266 17.45 15.53 -42.47
N ILE A 267 16.92 16.63 -43.01
CA ILE A 267 17.19 17.07 -44.37
C ILE A 267 18.66 17.48 -44.44
N ASN A 268 19.53 16.52 -44.77
CA ASN A 268 20.90 16.81 -45.18
C ASN A 268 20.83 17.41 -46.58
N SER A 269 20.78 18.74 -46.63
CA SER A 269 20.84 19.67 -47.78
C SER A 269 19.53 20.40 -48.13
N PRO A 270 19.60 21.73 -48.37
CA PRO A 270 18.42 22.52 -48.73
C PRO A 270 17.80 22.03 -50.04
N PRO A 271 16.47 22.10 -50.20
CA PRO A 271 15.79 21.55 -51.37
C PRO A 271 16.21 22.30 -52.64
N LEU A 272 16.60 21.53 -53.66
CA LEU A 272 16.80 22.05 -55.02
C LEU A 272 15.47 22.61 -55.57
N PRO A 273 15.51 23.67 -56.39
CA PRO A 273 14.31 24.31 -56.92
C PRO A 273 13.47 23.35 -57.77
N PRO A 274 12.13 23.50 -57.77
CA PRO A 274 11.23 22.52 -58.35
C PRO A 274 11.38 22.43 -59.87
N LYS A 275 11.71 21.23 -60.37
CA LYS A 275 11.61 20.90 -61.80
C LYS A 275 10.14 20.74 -62.20
N LYS A 276 9.75 21.47 -63.25
CA LYS A 276 8.40 21.49 -63.81
C LYS A 276 7.96 20.13 -64.36
N ARG A 277 6.73 19.74 -63.98
CA ARG A 277 5.71 18.93 -64.69
C ARG A 277 6.12 17.59 -65.32
N LYS A 278 5.33 16.55 -65.02
CA LYS A 278 4.25 16.08 -65.90
C LYS A 278 3.28 15.16 -65.15
N TYR A 279 1.99 15.47 -65.28
CA TYR A 279 0.85 14.64 -64.91
C TYR A 279 0.90 13.31 -65.69
N ASN A 280 0.54 12.21 -65.05
CA ASN A 280 -0.17 11.10 -65.70
C ASN A 280 -1.05 10.39 -64.66
N ILE A 281 -2.28 10.13 -65.10
CA ILE A 281 -3.44 9.56 -64.41
C ILE A 281 -3.54 8.08 -64.78
N ALA A 282 -3.94 7.22 -63.83
CA ALA A 282 -4.75 5.99 -63.96
C ALA A 282 -4.54 5.16 -62.67
N SER A 283 -5.50 5.09 -61.74
CA SER A 283 -6.76 4.31 -61.73
C SER A 283 -6.59 2.84 -61.36
N ASP A 284 -7.50 2.39 -60.49
CA ASP A 284 -8.04 1.03 -60.36
C ASP A 284 -7.22 -0.04 -59.60
N VAL A 285 -7.80 -1.00 -58.89
CA VAL A 285 -9.13 -1.21 -58.27
C VAL A 285 -9.03 -2.57 -57.51
N HIS A 286 -9.71 -2.67 -56.36
CA HIS A 286 -10.27 -3.85 -55.68
C HIS A 286 -9.47 -5.11 -55.24
N SER A 287 -9.99 -5.62 -54.10
CA SER A 287 -10.19 -7.02 -53.70
C SER A 287 -9.03 -7.72 -52.98
N ALA A 288 -9.23 -8.63 -52.02
CA ALA A 288 -10.38 -9.10 -51.25
C ALA A 288 -9.85 -10.10 -50.19
N VAL A 289 -10.54 -10.20 -49.05
CA VAL A 289 -10.89 -11.42 -48.28
C VAL A 289 -9.80 -12.44 -47.91
N GLY A 290 -9.75 -12.82 -46.62
CA GLY A 290 -9.50 -14.23 -46.28
C GLY A 290 -8.87 -14.55 -44.92
N ALA A 291 -9.75 -14.82 -43.94
CA ALA A 291 -9.73 -16.00 -43.07
C ALA A 291 -8.72 -16.17 -41.90
N SER A 292 -9.36 -16.53 -40.77
CA SER A 292 -8.98 -17.63 -39.86
C SER A 292 -8.10 -17.33 -38.65
N GLY A 293 -8.77 -17.24 -37.50
CA GLY A 293 -8.62 -18.16 -36.37
C GLY A 293 -7.22 -18.35 -35.77
N THR A 294 -7.03 -17.92 -34.53
CA THR A 294 -6.01 -18.51 -33.65
C THR A 294 -6.44 -18.48 -32.19
N LYS A 295 -6.31 -19.66 -31.59
CA LYS A 295 -6.58 -20.03 -30.19
C LYS A 295 -5.61 -19.31 -29.25
N ALA A 296 -6.11 -18.90 -28.08
CA ALA A 296 -5.28 -18.44 -26.97
C ALA A 296 -4.49 -19.62 -26.36
N PRO A 297 -3.19 -19.45 -26.03
CA PRO A 297 -2.39 -20.52 -25.43
C PRO A 297 -2.61 -20.66 -23.91
N ASN A 298 -2.71 -21.91 -23.49
CA ASN A 298 -2.68 -22.39 -22.10
C ASN A 298 -1.33 -22.09 -21.44
N TYR A 299 -1.33 -21.37 -20.31
CA TYR A 299 -0.16 -21.14 -19.46
C TYR A 299 -0.37 -21.78 -18.08
N PHE A 300 -0.32 -23.10 -18.01
CA PHE A 300 -0.08 -23.81 -16.75
C PHE A 300 0.77 -25.05 -17.03
N SER A 301 2.09 -24.83 -17.14
CA SER A 301 3.09 -25.88 -16.93
C SER A 301 3.76 -25.59 -15.58
N VAL A 302 3.49 -26.46 -14.61
CA VAL A 302 4.10 -26.45 -13.28
C VAL A 302 5.58 -26.80 -13.43
N PRO A 303 6.53 -26.04 -12.84
CA PRO A 303 7.94 -26.41 -12.85
C PRO A 303 8.18 -27.73 -12.10
N GLU A 304 8.91 -28.63 -12.74
CA GLU A 304 9.19 -30.04 -12.35
C GLU A 304 10.08 -30.19 -11.10
N GLU A 305 10.32 -29.11 -10.36
CA GLU A 305 11.26 -29.03 -9.24
C GLU A 305 10.59 -29.10 -7.86
N LEU A 306 9.26 -29.27 -7.79
CA LEU A 306 8.50 -29.35 -6.53
C LEU A 306 7.97 -30.74 -6.17
N GLU A 307 8.24 -31.79 -6.96
CA GLU A 307 7.78 -33.16 -6.68
C GLU A 307 8.69 -33.99 -5.76
N MET A 308 9.85 -33.48 -5.33
CA MET A 308 10.81 -34.28 -4.54
C MET A 308 10.76 -34.09 -3.02
N VAL A 309 9.85 -33.27 -2.47
CA VAL A 309 9.79 -33.01 -1.01
C VAL A 309 8.73 -33.87 -0.27
N PHE A 310 7.83 -34.57 -0.97
CA PHE A 310 6.77 -35.38 -0.34
C PHE A 310 6.79 -36.87 -0.68
N LYS A 311 7.96 -37.52 -0.62
CA LYS A 311 8.03 -38.98 -0.48
C LYS A 311 8.38 -39.37 0.96
N ARG A 312 7.36 -39.51 1.81
CA ARG A 312 7.48 -40.26 3.06
C ARG A 312 7.48 -41.76 2.73
N THR A 313 8.57 -42.41 3.12
CA THR A 313 8.76 -43.86 3.16
C THR A 313 7.71 -44.48 4.07
N LYS A 314 6.92 -45.43 3.56
CA LYS A 314 6.08 -46.31 4.39
C LYS A 314 6.98 -47.32 5.09
N LYS A 315 6.90 -47.38 6.42
CA LYS A 315 7.17 -48.57 7.22
C LYS A 315 5.95 -48.79 8.11
#